data_AF-A0A1F0BIJ8-F1
#
_entry.id   AF-A0A1F0BIJ8-F1
#
_cell.length_a   1.000
_cell.length_b   1.000
_cell.length_c   1.000
_cell.angle_alpha   90.00
_cell.angle_beta   90.00
_cell.angle_gamma   90.00
#
_symmetry.space_group_name_H-M   'P 1'
#
loop_
_entity.id
_entity.type
_entity.pdbx_description
1 polymer ?
#
loop_
_entity_poly.entity_id
_entity_poly.type
_entity_poly.pdbx_seq_one_letter_code
_entity_poly.pdbx_strand_id
1 'polypeptide(L)'
;MDFTWAIKYATEFLGTAILIILGNGAVANVELKGTKGHQSGWLVIAVGYGMGVMIPALMFGNVSGNHINPAFTLGLAISGLFPWAQVAPYIIAQVLGAIFGQALVVATHRPYYLKTENPNNILGTFSTISSLDQGTKESRFAATVNGFVNEFIGSFVLFFAALGLTKNFFGAEVLQYMKQMASQAGQTVDFSDLAIKAQTAPHTASGLGIAHLALGFLVMALVTSLGGPTGPALNPARDLGPRLLHAFLPKSVLGEHKGDSKWWYSWVPVVAPIAAAIAAVAIFKFLYL
;
A
#
# COMPACT_ATOMS: atom_id res chain seq x y z
N MET A 1 12.29 -2.00 20.97
CA MET A 1 12.37 -3.46 21.15
C MET A 1 12.72 -4.05 19.81
N ASP A 2 13.70 -4.95 19.74
CA ASP A 2 14.02 -5.63 18.49
C ASP A 2 13.07 -6.83 18.34
N PHE A 3 12.17 -6.74 17.37
CA PHE A 3 11.22 -7.81 17.09
C PHE A 3 11.86 -8.89 16.21
N THR A 4 11.50 -10.15 16.47
CA THR A 4 11.92 -11.27 15.63
C THR A 4 11.35 -11.14 14.22
N TRP A 5 12.01 -11.74 13.24
CA TRP A 5 11.51 -11.75 11.86
C TRP A 5 10.12 -12.37 11.73
N ALA A 6 9.82 -13.41 12.51
CA ALA A 6 8.49 -14.02 12.54
C ALA A 6 7.40 -13.01 12.95
N ILE A 7 7.65 -12.17 13.96
CA ILE A 7 6.72 -11.12 14.37
C ILE A 7 6.57 -10.09 13.26
N LYS A 8 7.67 -9.67 12.61
CA LYS A 8 7.63 -8.71 11.51
C LYS A 8 6.82 -9.23 10.32
N TYR A 9 6.94 -10.51 9.98
CA TYR A 9 6.12 -11.12 8.92
C TYR A 9 4.64 -11.15 9.30
N ALA A 10 4.32 -11.47 10.55
CA ALA A 10 2.94 -11.46 11.03
C ALA A 10 2.34 -10.05 10.97
N THR A 11 3.10 -9.00 11.29
CA THR A 11 2.61 -7.62 11.17
C THR A 11 2.49 -7.14 9.73
N GLU A 12 3.34 -7.61 8.81
CA GLU A 12 3.14 -7.35 7.36
C GLU A 12 1.86 -8.01 6.85
N PHE A 13 1.58 -9.25 7.26
CA PHE A 13 0.32 -9.94 6.94
C PHE A 13 -0.90 -9.18 7.50
N LEU A 14 -0.88 -8.84 8.80
CA LEU A 14 -2.00 -8.15 9.45
C LEU A 14 -2.16 -6.73 8.91
N GLY A 15 -1.07 -6.01 8.67
CA GLY A 15 -1.08 -4.67 8.12
C GLY A 15 -1.67 -4.62 6.72
N THR A 16 -1.26 -5.54 5.83
CA THR A 16 -1.86 -5.62 4.49
C THR A 16 -3.32 -6.10 4.54
N ALA A 17 -3.69 -7.00 5.47
CA ALA A 17 -5.09 -7.38 5.65
C ALA A 17 -5.97 -6.19 6.07
N ILE A 18 -5.53 -5.38 7.03
CA ILE A 18 -6.25 -4.16 7.47
C ILE A 18 -6.36 -3.15 6.31
N LEU A 19 -5.29 -2.96 5.54
CA LEU A 19 -5.31 -2.12 4.33
C LEU A 19 -6.44 -2.54 3.39
N ILE A 20 -6.58 -3.84 3.11
CA ILE A 20 -7.63 -4.35 2.22
C ILE A 20 -9.01 -4.24 2.85
N ILE A 21 -9.17 -4.58 4.13
CA ILE A 21 -10.45 -4.48 4.82
C ILE A 21 -11.00 -3.05 4.77
N LEU A 22 -10.16 -2.04 4.98
CA LEU A 22 -10.58 -0.65 4.97
C LEU A 22 -10.67 -0.05 3.57
N GLY A 23 -9.66 -0.27 2.72
CA GLY A 23 -9.62 0.23 1.35
C GLY A 23 -10.63 -0.46 0.44
N ASN A 24 -10.50 -1.77 0.24
CA ASN A 24 -11.42 -2.54 -0.59
C ASN A 24 -12.81 -2.63 0.03
N GLY A 25 -12.93 -2.63 1.36
CA GLY A 25 -14.22 -2.52 2.04
C GLY A 25 -14.94 -1.20 1.75
N ALA A 26 -14.22 -0.07 1.66
CA ALA A 26 -14.82 1.19 1.22
C ALA A 26 -15.29 1.10 -0.25
N VAL A 27 -14.53 0.48 -1.14
CA VAL A 27 -14.98 0.22 -2.53
C VAL A 27 -16.22 -0.66 -2.55
N ALA A 28 -16.24 -1.75 -1.78
CA ALA A 28 -17.41 -2.63 -1.68
C ALA A 28 -18.65 -1.89 -1.16
N ASN A 29 -18.47 -0.99 -0.18
CA ASN A 29 -19.54 -0.17 0.34
C ASN A 29 -20.06 0.85 -0.70
N VAL A 30 -19.23 1.36 -1.60
CA VAL A 30 -19.64 2.31 -2.64
C VAL A 30 -20.22 1.63 -3.88
N GLU A 31 -19.60 0.55 -4.34
CA GLU A 31 -19.85 -0.03 -5.66
C GLU A 31 -20.92 -1.14 -5.67
N LEU A 32 -21.08 -1.88 -4.57
CA LEU A 32 -22.01 -3.02 -4.53
C LEU A 32 -23.46 -2.55 -4.33
N LYS A 33 -24.36 -3.09 -5.14
CA LYS A 33 -25.78 -2.72 -5.13
C LYS A 33 -26.43 -3.04 -3.79
N GLY A 34 -27.04 -2.02 -3.18
CA GLY A 34 -27.86 -2.16 -1.97
C GLY A 34 -27.09 -2.01 -0.64
N THR A 35 -25.79 -1.75 -0.66
CA THR A 35 -25.08 -1.25 0.53
C THR A 35 -25.63 0.12 0.92
N LYS A 36 -25.46 0.52 2.19
CA LYS A 36 -25.88 1.87 2.63
C LYS A 36 -25.03 2.99 2.04
N GLY A 37 -23.78 2.71 1.70
CA GLY A 37 -22.89 3.65 1.03
C GLY A 37 -22.97 3.60 -0.49
N HIS A 38 -23.91 2.87 -1.08
CA HIS A 38 -23.94 2.70 -2.53
C HIS A 38 -24.02 4.05 -3.24
N GLN A 39 -23.12 4.28 -4.20
CA GLN A 39 -22.99 5.54 -4.95
C GLN A 39 -22.67 6.78 -4.08
N SER A 40 -22.10 6.62 -2.88
CA SER A 40 -21.64 7.77 -2.07
C SER A 40 -20.41 8.48 -2.67
N GLY A 41 -19.80 7.91 -3.71
CA GLY A 41 -18.78 8.56 -4.53
C GLY A 41 -17.34 8.34 -4.08
N TRP A 42 -16.44 8.95 -4.84
CA TRP A 42 -14.99 8.68 -4.80
C TRP A 42 -14.30 9.07 -3.49
N LEU A 43 -14.80 10.10 -2.79
CA LEU A 43 -14.19 10.56 -1.54
C LEU A 43 -14.23 9.49 -0.44
N VAL A 44 -15.30 8.69 -0.35
CA VAL A 44 -15.40 7.60 0.62
C VAL A 44 -14.33 6.53 0.35
N ILE A 45 -14.06 6.24 -0.93
CA ILE A 45 -12.99 5.32 -1.34
C ILE A 45 -11.63 5.90 -0.95
N ALA A 46 -11.40 7.19 -1.20
CA ALA A 46 -10.15 7.86 -0.84
C ALA A 46 -9.88 7.85 0.67
N VAL A 47 -10.91 8.13 1.48
CA VAL A 47 -10.83 8.02 2.95
C VAL A 47 -10.52 6.58 3.38
N GLY A 48 -11.20 5.59 2.79
CA GLY A 48 -10.98 4.18 3.08
C GLY A 48 -9.53 3.73 2.87
N TYR A 49 -8.93 4.07 1.73
CA TYR A 49 -7.52 3.75 1.45
C TYR A 49 -6.55 4.57 2.31
N GLY A 50 -6.83 5.86 2.53
CA GLY A 50 -6.02 6.69 3.42
C GLY A 50 -5.92 6.09 4.82
N MET A 51 -7.07 5.72 5.41
CA MET A 51 -7.13 5.03 6.70
C MET A 51 -6.53 3.62 6.65
N GLY A 52 -6.72 2.91 5.54
CA GLY A 52 -6.16 1.59 5.28
C GLY A 52 -4.63 1.56 5.32
N VAL A 53 -3.95 2.64 4.96
CA VAL A 53 -2.49 2.76 5.14
C VAL A 53 -2.13 3.35 6.49
N MET A 54 -2.86 4.37 6.96
CA MET A 54 -2.60 5.10 8.21
C MET A 54 -2.62 4.19 9.44
N ILE A 55 -3.66 3.36 9.57
CA ILE A 55 -3.87 2.55 10.78
C ILE A 55 -2.76 1.50 10.93
N PRO A 56 -2.43 0.68 9.89
CA PRO A 56 -1.27 -0.21 9.96
C PRO A 56 0.05 0.51 10.22
N ALA A 57 0.24 1.69 9.61
CA ALA A 57 1.43 2.52 9.82
C ALA A 57 1.61 2.90 11.29
N LEU A 58 0.54 3.32 11.95
CA LEU A 58 0.55 3.64 13.39
C LEU A 58 0.69 2.40 14.28
N MET A 59 0.12 1.26 13.88
CA MET A 59 0.16 0.02 14.66
C MET A 59 1.52 -0.69 14.57
N PHE A 60 2.12 -0.72 13.38
CA PHE A 60 3.20 -1.65 13.04
C PHE A 60 4.45 -0.98 12.46
N GLY A 61 4.45 0.34 12.25
CA GLY A 61 5.60 1.08 11.70
C GLY A 61 6.89 0.85 12.48
N ASN A 62 6.80 0.82 13.81
CA ASN A 62 7.95 0.55 14.70
C ASN A 62 8.26 -0.95 14.89
N VAL A 63 7.53 -1.84 14.22
CA VAL A 63 7.69 -3.30 14.34
C VAL A 63 8.36 -3.88 13.09
N SER A 64 7.67 -3.88 11.95
CA SER A 64 8.18 -4.40 10.67
C SER A 64 8.74 -3.34 9.74
N GLY A 65 8.53 -2.05 10.06
CA GLY A 65 8.69 -0.95 9.11
C GLY A 65 7.42 -0.62 8.33
N ASN A 66 6.33 -1.41 8.51
CA ASN A 66 5.05 -1.28 7.82
C ASN A 66 5.22 -1.07 6.32
N HIS A 67 5.90 -1.99 5.64
CA HIS A 67 6.06 -1.89 4.19
C HIS A 67 4.70 -2.08 3.52
N ILE A 68 4.00 -3.15 3.91
CA ILE A 68 2.67 -3.59 3.47
C ILE A 68 2.47 -3.57 1.94
N ASN A 69 3.59 -3.56 1.18
CA ASN A 69 3.66 -3.27 -0.24
C ASN A 69 4.92 -3.90 -0.86
N PRO A 70 4.79 -4.87 -1.78
CA PRO A 70 5.92 -5.51 -2.44
C PRO A 70 6.84 -4.54 -3.20
N ALA A 71 6.27 -3.50 -3.82
CA ALA A 71 7.05 -2.52 -4.56
C ALA A 71 7.99 -1.75 -3.63
N PHE A 72 7.50 -1.34 -2.45
CA PHE A 72 8.33 -0.64 -1.47
C PHE A 72 9.42 -1.55 -0.89
N THR A 73 9.07 -2.80 -0.53
CA THR A 73 10.05 -3.81 -0.08
C THR A 73 11.18 -3.98 -1.10
N LEU A 74 10.84 -4.11 -2.40
CA LEU A 74 11.84 -4.27 -3.46
C LEU A 74 12.66 -3.01 -3.69
N GLY A 75 12.03 -1.83 -3.73
CA GLY A 75 12.73 -0.55 -3.90
C GLY A 75 13.76 -0.30 -2.80
N LEU A 76 13.40 -0.61 -1.55
CA LEU A 76 14.31 -0.55 -0.41
C LEU A 76 15.45 -1.57 -0.52
N ALA A 77 15.14 -2.82 -0.88
CA ALA A 77 16.16 -3.87 -0.98
C ALA A 77 17.19 -3.61 -2.08
N ILE A 78 16.72 -3.18 -3.26
CA ILE A 78 17.57 -2.81 -4.40
C ILE A 78 18.49 -1.64 -4.03
N SER A 79 18.00 -0.70 -3.24
CA SER A 79 18.78 0.44 -2.77
C SER A 79 19.69 0.10 -1.57
N GLY A 80 19.73 -1.16 -1.12
CA GLY A 80 20.54 -1.60 0.03
C GLY A 80 19.99 -1.15 1.39
N LEU A 81 18.72 -0.71 1.44
CA LEU A 81 18.05 -0.23 2.65
C LEU A 81 17.20 -1.32 3.34
N PHE A 82 17.11 -2.51 2.75
CA PHE A 82 16.42 -3.66 3.32
C PHE A 82 17.14 -4.97 2.95
N PRO A 83 17.30 -5.93 3.89
CA PRO A 83 18.02 -7.18 3.64
C PRO A 83 17.28 -8.09 2.65
N TRP A 84 17.98 -8.50 1.59
CA TRP A 84 17.44 -9.38 0.53
C TRP A 84 16.85 -10.70 1.03
N ALA A 85 17.44 -11.30 2.07
CA ALA A 85 16.94 -12.55 2.66
C ALA A 85 15.50 -12.45 3.18
N GLN A 86 15.01 -11.23 3.44
CA GLN A 86 13.72 -10.95 4.06
C GLN A 86 12.68 -10.49 3.04
N VAL A 87 13.09 -10.23 1.79
CA VAL A 87 12.22 -9.73 0.71
C VAL A 87 11.11 -10.72 0.38
N ALA A 88 11.46 -11.98 0.08
CA ALA A 88 10.46 -12.97 -0.31
C ALA A 88 9.46 -13.28 0.83
N PRO A 89 9.89 -13.50 2.09
CA PRO A 89 8.96 -13.66 3.21
C PRO A 89 8.02 -12.46 3.41
N TYR A 90 8.51 -11.22 3.27
CA TYR A 90 7.68 -10.02 3.36
C TYR A 90 6.62 -10.01 2.25
N ILE A 91 7.01 -10.23 1.00
CA ILE A 91 6.08 -10.23 -0.13
C ILE A 91 5.02 -11.32 0.03
N ILE A 92 5.41 -12.53 0.46
CA ILE A 92 4.47 -13.62 0.73
C ILE A 92 3.48 -13.22 1.83
N ALA A 93 3.96 -12.67 2.95
CA ALA A 93 3.10 -12.22 4.04
C ALA A 93 2.11 -11.14 3.58
N GLN A 94 2.58 -10.16 2.80
CA GLN A 94 1.75 -9.09 2.24
C GLN A 94 0.67 -9.63 1.31
N VAL A 95 1.02 -10.50 0.35
CA VAL A 95 0.07 -11.09 -0.60
C VAL A 95 -0.97 -11.96 0.12
N LEU A 96 -0.54 -12.80 1.06
CA LEU A 96 -1.45 -13.62 1.86
C LEU A 96 -2.36 -12.76 2.74
N GLY A 97 -1.83 -11.68 3.32
CA GLY A 97 -2.59 -10.69 4.08
C GLY A 97 -3.65 -10.02 3.21
N ALA A 98 -3.31 -9.65 1.98
CA ALA A 98 -4.25 -9.06 1.04
C ALA A 98 -5.37 -10.02 0.64
N ILE A 99 -5.06 -11.29 0.37
CA ILE A 99 -6.04 -12.35 0.10
C ILE A 99 -6.97 -12.53 1.30
N PHE A 100 -6.41 -12.64 2.50
CA PHE A 100 -7.18 -12.83 3.73
C PHE A 100 -8.11 -11.64 4.00
N GLY A 101 -7.60 -10.42 3.92
CA GLY A 101 -8.39 -9.20 4.08
C GLY A 101 -9.54 -9.14 3.06
N GLN A 102 -9.28 -9.50 1.80
CA GLN A 102 -10.32 -9.52 0.78
C GLN A 102 -11.37 -10.59 1.05
N ALA A 103 -10.98 -11.78 1.51
CA ALA A 103 -11.93 -12.83 1.88
C ALA A 103 -12.90 -12.36 2.96
N LEU A 104 -12.44 -11.55 3.93
CA LEU A 104 -13.29 -10.94 4.96
C LEU A 104 -14.21 -9.86 4.38
N VAL A 105 -13.76 -9.04 3.44
CA VAL A 105 -14.62 -8.09 2.71
C VAL A 105 -15.73 -8.84 1.97
N VAL A 106 -15.39 -9.93 1.28
CA VAL A 106 -16.37 -10.79 0.60
C VAL A 106 -17.36 -11.38 1.59
N ALA A 107 -16.89 -11.93 2.70
CA ALA A 107 -17.76 -12.54 3.72
C ALA A 107 -18.77 -11.52 4.29
N THR A 108 -18.31 -10.30 4.59
CA THR A 108 -19.16 -9.23 5.16
C THR A 108 -20.11 -8.60 4.15
N HIS A 109 -19.81 -8.68 2.84
CA HIS A 109 -20.62 -8.06 1.78
C HIS A 109 -21.31 -9.07 0.85
N ARG A 110 -21.23 -10.37 1.13
CA ARG A 110 -21.70 -11.45 0.23
C ARG A 110 -23.11 -11.22 -0.33
N PRO A 111 -24.14 -10.85 0.46
CA PRO A 111 -25.48 -10.63 -0.09
C PRO A 111 -25.54 -9.50 -1.13
N TYR A 112 -24.64 -8.52 -1.06
CA TYR A 112 -24.58 -7.40 -1.99
C TYR A 112 -23.83 -7.77 -3.28
N TYR A 113 -22.83 -8.66 -3.20
CA TYR A 113 -22.24 -9.27 -4.40
C TYR A 113 -23.29 -10.02 -5.22
N LEU A 114 -24.12 -10.85 -4.57
CA LEU A 114 -25.19 -11.60 -5.22
C LEU A 114 -26.25 -10.71 -5.90
N LYS A 115 -26.39 -9.45 -5.46
CA LYS A 115 -27.32 -8.46 -6.03
C LYS A 115 -26.69 -7.59 -7.11
N THR A 116 -25.37 -7.53 -7.20
CA THR A 116 -24.68 -6.59 -8.09
C THR A 116 -24.62 -7.15 -9.50
N GLU A 117 -25.11 -6.36 -10.45
CA GLU A 117 -25.25 -6.79 -11.86
C GLU A 117 -24.08 -6.36 -12.72
N ASN A 118 -23.38 -5.29 -12.34
CA ASN A 118 -22.23 -4.80 -13.10
C ASN A 118 -20.96 -5.61 -12.72
N PRO A 119 -20.35 -6.35 -13.64
CA PRO A 119 -19.15 -7.15 -13.36
C PRO A 119 -17.95 -6.28 -12.95
N ASN A 120 -17.84 -5.05 -13.46
CA ASN A 120 -16.77 -4.13 -13.08
C ASN A 120 -16.95 -3.61 -11.65
N ASN A 121 -18.19 -3.41 -11.18
CA ASN A 121 -18.45 -3.05 -9.79
C ASN A 121 -18.07 -4.20 -8.84
N ILE A 122 -18.25 -5.46 -9.27
CA ILE A 122 -17.76 -6.63 -8.52
C ILE A 122 -16.24 -6.65 -8.53
N LEU A 123 -15.60 -6.69 -9.71
CA LEU A 123 -14.15 -6.79 -9.84
C LEU A 123 -13.40 -5.62 -9.20
N GLY A 124 -13.96 -4.41 -9.25
CA GLY A 124 -13.39 -3.19 -8.67
C GLY A 124 -13.19 -3.28 -7.16
N THR A 125 -13.99 -4.09 -6.46
CA THR A 125 -13.79 -4.37 -5.03
C THR A 125 -12.59 -5.27 -4.74
N PHE A 126 -12.03 -5.95 -5.74
CA PHE A 126 -10.85 -6.81 -5.59
C PHE A 126 -9.63 -6.10 -6.13
N SER A 127 -9.68 -5.66 -7.37
CA SER A 127 -8.52 -5.25 -8.13
C SER A 127 -8.81 -4.01 -8.97
N THR A 128 -7.77 -3.31 -9.38
CA THR A 128 -7.91 -2.09 -10.16
C THR A 128 -8.33 -2.41 -11.59
N ILE A 129 -9.09 -1.48 -12.17
CA ILE A 129 -9.68 -1.59 -13.49
C ILE A 129 -9.55 -0.26 -14.20
N SER A 130 -9.26 -0.26 -15.50
CA SER A 130 -9.23 0.99 -16.26
C SER A 130 -10.64 1.44 -16.66
N SER A 131 -10.94 2.73 -16.47
CA SER A 131 -12.16 3.36 -16.98
C SER A 131 -12.19 3.49 -18.51
N LEU A 132 -11.02 3.34 -19.16
CA LEU A 132 -10.89 3.37 -20.62
C LEU A 132 -11.24 2.02 -21.27
N ASP A 133 -11.29 0.91 -20.52
CA ASP A 133 -11.53 -0.41 -21.08
C ASP A 133 -12.98 -0.60 -21.55
N GLN A 134 -13.15 -0.63 -22.88
CA GLN A 134 -14.42 -0.88 -23.56
C GLN A 134 -14.47 -2.28 -24.19
N GLY A 135 -13.53 -3.18 -23.85
CA GLY A 135 -13.46 -4.53 -24.40
C GLY A 135 -12.86 -4.65 -25.80
N THR A 136 -12.40 -3.54 -26.40
CA THR A 136 -11.74 -3.52 -27.72
C THR A 136 -10.22 -3.55 -27.58
N LYS A 137 -9.49 -3.92 -28.64
CA LYS A 137 -8.02 -3.95 -28.62
C LYS A 137 -7.44 -2.55 -28.42
N GLU A 138 -8.05 -1.55 -29.05
CA GLU A 138 -7.65 -0.14 -29.03
C GLU A 138 -7.85 0.45 -27.64
N SER A 139 -9.01 0.22 -27.03
CA SER A 139 -9.31 0.69 -25.67
C SER A 139 -8.41 0.03 -24.61
N ARG A 140 -8.11 -1.27 -24.75
CA ARG A 140 -7.18 -1.99 -23.87
C ARG A 140 -5.74 -1.51 -24.01
N PHE A 141 -5.32 -1.16 -25.21
CA PHE A 141 -4.00 -0.55 -25.43
C PHE A 141 -3.91 0.82 -24.71
N ALA A 142 -4.92 1.69 -24.92
CA ALA A 142 -4.98 2.99 -24.25
C ALA A 142 -5.02 2.85 -22.72
N ALA A 143 -5.84 1.92 -22.20
CA ALA A 143 -5.93 1.57 -20.79
C ALA A 143 -4.57 1.13 -20.21
N THR A 144 -3.83 0.30 -20.94
CA THR A 144 -2.51 -0.20 -20.53
C THR A 144 -1.50 0.93 -20.45
N VAL A 145 -1.39 1.76 -21.49
CA VAL A 145 -0.42 2.86 -21.54
C VAL A 145 -0.73 3.91 -20.48
N ASN A 146 -1.96 4.41 -20.44
CA ASN A 146 -2.35 5.42 -19.46
C ASN A 146 -2.27 4.87 -18.03
N GLY A 147 -2.68 3.61 -17.84
CA GLY A 147 -2.61 2.96 -16.55
C GLY A 147 -1.19 2.80 -16.04
N PHE A 148 -0.25 2.40 -16.89
CA PHE A 148 1.16 2.29 -16.50
C PHE A 148 1.72 3.65 -16.06
N VAL A 149 1.46 4.71 -16.83
CA VAL A 149 1.91 6.07 -16.49
C VAL A 149 1.31 6.53 -15.16
N ASN A 150 0.01 6.32 -14.97
CA ASN A 150 -0.68 6.73 -13.75
C ASN A 150 -0.16 5.97 -12.51
N GLU A 151 -0.07 4.64 -12.60
CA GLU A 151 0.48 3.81 -11.53
C GLU A 151 1.93 4.17 -11.21
N PHE A 152 2.76 4.44 -12.23
CA PHE A 152 4.15 4.83 -12.03
C PHE A 152 4.26 6.17 -11.30
N ILE A 153 3.56 7.20 -11.76
CA ILE A 153 3.63 8.55 -11.17
C ILE A 153 3.06 8.56 -9.76
N GLY A 154 1.89 7.97 -9.54
CA GLY A 154 1.28 7.87 -8.22
C GLY A 154 2.17 7.11 -7.23
N SER A 155 2.77 6.01 -7.68
CA SER A 155 3.67 5.20 -6.84
C SER A 155 4.97 5.94 -6.55
N PHE A 156 5.51 6.67 -7.53
CA PHE A 156 6.73 7.45 -7.34
C PHE A 156 6.54 8.49 -6.24
N VAL A 157 5.44 9.27 -6.33
CA VAL A 157 5.08 10.27 -5.32
C VAL A 157 4.87 9.60 -3.96
N LEU A 158 4.14 8.47 -3.92
CA LEU A 158 3.91 7.71 -2.69
C LEU A 158 5.23 7.34 -2.00
N PHE A 159 6.13 6.67 -2.71
CA PHE A 159 7.36 6.13 -2.09
C PHE A 159 8.38 7.22 -1.76
N PHE A 160 8.52 8.22 -2.62
CA PHE A 160 9.44 9.34 -2.36
C PHE A 160 8.97 10.15 -1.15
N ALA A 161 7.68 10.50 -1.09
CA ALA A 161 7.13 11.24 0.04
C ALA A 161 7.05 10.38 1.31
N ALA A 162 6.74 9.08 1.23
CA ALA A 162 6.77 8.19 2.39
C ALA A 162 8.16 8.13 3.04
N LEU A 163 9.23 8.05 2.23
CA LEU A 163 10.61 8.14 2.74
C LEU A 163 10.90 9.50 3.36
N GLY A 164 10.53 10.60 2.69
CA GLY A 164 10.70 11.95 3.24
C GLY A 164 10.00 12.12 4.58
N LEU A 165 8.74 11.71 4.67
CA LEU A 165 7.94 11.78 5.89
C LEU A 165 8.54 10.92 7.00
N THR A 166 9.07 9.73 6.71
CA THR A 166 9.53 8.80 7.76
C THR A 166 11.01 8.92 8.11
N LYS A 167 11.83 9.55 7.26
CA LYS A 167 13.27 9.74 7.49
C LYS A 167 13.66 11.18 7.82
N ASN A 168 12.95 12.15 7.27
CA ASN A 168 13.21 13.58 7.45
C ASN A 168 12.02 14.27 8.18
N PHE A 169 11.44 13.59 9.18
CA PHE A 169 10.38 14.16 10.00
C PHE A 169 10.92 15.24 10.95
N PHE A 170 10.04 16.14 11.40
CA PHE A 170 10.38 17.14 12.42
C PHE A 170 10.89 16.47 13.70
N GLY A 171 12.12 16.80 14.10
CA GLY A 171 12.81 16.19 15.23
C GLY A 171 13.90 15.17 14.82
N ALA A 172 13.96 14.78 13.55
CA ALA A 172 15.05 13.94 13.03
C ALA A 172 16.42 14.65 13.07
N GLU A 173 16.44 15.98 13.07
CA GLU A 173 17.64 16.81 13.14
C GLU A 173 18.43 16.56 14.42
N VAL A 174 17.75 16.23 15.54
CA VAL A 174 18.38 15.89 16.81
C VAL A 174 19.33 14.69 16.65
N LEU A 175 18.91 13.68 15.88
CA LEU A 175 19.74 12.51 15.59
C LEU A 175 20.95 12.88 14.73
N GLN A 176 20.80 13.81 13.79
CA GLN A 176 21.91 14.30 12.97
C GLN A 176 22.93 15.07 13.83
N TYR A 177 22.47 15.96 14.71
CA TYR A 177 23.35 16.69 15.62
C TYR A 177 24.12 15.75 16.57
N MET A 178 23.46 14.74 17.15
CA MET A 178 24.14 13.75 18.00
C MET A 178 25.22 12.98 17.24
N LYS A 179 24.95 12.56 16.00
CA LYS A 179 25.95 11.91 15.14
C LYS A 179 27.13 12.83 14.83
N GLN A 180 26.86 14.10 14.53
CA GLN A 180 27.89 15.07 14.22
C GLN A 180 28.80 15.33 15.42
N MET A 181 28.23 15.53 16.61
CA MET A 181 29.00 15.72 17.84
C MET A 181 29.84 14.49 18.20
N ALA A 182 29.28 13.29 18.08
CA ALA A 182 30.02 12.06 18.33
C ALA A 182 31.19 11.89 17.35
N SER A 183 30.95 12.13 16.06
CA SER A 183 31.98 12.07 15.03
C SER A 183 33.12 13.07 15.30
N GLN A 184 32.80 14.30 15.72
CA GLN A 184 33.79 15.30 16.14
C GLN A 184 34.61 14.85 17.36
N ALA A 185 34.00 14.08 18.27
CA ALA A 185 34.67 13.47 19.41
C ALA A 185 35.43 12.16 19.07
N GLY A 186 35.49 11.75 17.80
CA GLY A 186 36.10 10.48 17.37
C GLY A 186 35.29 9.24 17.79
N GLN A 187 34.03 9.42 18.18
CA GLN A 187 33.11 8.37 18.61
C GLN A 187 32.08 8.05 17.52
N THR A 188 31.54 6.84 17.58
CA THR A 188 30.41 6.42 16.73
C THR A 188 29.17 6.27 17.60
N VAL A 189 28.02 6.70 17.08
CA VAL A 189 26.73 6.56 17.76
C VAL A 189 25.90 5.50 17.06
N ASP A 190 25.57 4.46 17.80
CA ASP A 190 24.60 3.47 17.38
C ASP A 190 23.22 3.80 17.96
N PHE A 191 22.32 4.33 17.13
CA PHE A 191 20.94 4.58 17.52
C PHE A 191 20.12 3.31 17.73
N SER A 192 20.69 2.12 17.52
CA SER A 192 20.10 0.86 17.91
C SER A 192 20.20 0.60 19.42
N ASP A 193 21.19 1.22 20.09
CA ASP A 193 21.44 1.09 21.53
C ASP A 193 20.25 1.56 22.38
N LEU A 194 19.94 0.81 23.44
CA LEU A 194 18.76 1.05 24.27
C LEU A 194 18.86 2.36 25.08
N ALA A 195 20.05 2.69 25.59
CA ALA A 195 20.25 3.91 26.36
C ALA A 195 20.11 5.14 25.46
N ILE A 196 20.68 5.09 24.25
CA ILE A 196 20.58 6.18 23.27
C ILE A 196 19.13 6.30 22.75
N LYS A 197 18.45 5.19 22.49
CA LYS A 197 17.01 5.19 22.14
C LYS A 197 16.16 5.82 23.24
N ALA A 198 16.40 5.48 24.51
CA ALA A 198 15.65 6.05 25.64
C ALA A 198 15.82 7.57 25.76
N GLN A 199 17.02 8.08 25.45
CA GLN A 199 17.31 9.52 25.46
C GLN A 199 16.71 10.26 24.25
N THR A 200 16.69 9.63 23.09
CA THR A 200 16.20 10.28 21.84
C THR A 200 14.70 10.09 21.59
N ALA A 201 14.07 9.08 22.19
CA ALA A 201 12.65 8.79 21.99
C ALA A 201 11.72 9.98 22.30
N PRO A 202 11.88 10.73 23.41
CA PRO A 202 11.02 11.89 23.70
C PRO A 202 11.05 12.98 22.60
N HIS A 203 12.16 13.05 21.85
CA HIS A 203 12.37 14.06 20.80
C HIS A 203 11.95 13.58 19.41
N THR A 204 11.79 12.27 19.20
CA THR A 204 11.59 11.68 17.87
C THR A 204 10.26 10.92 17.72
N ALA A 205 9.71 10.38 18.80
CA ALA A 205 8.51 9.54 18.75
C ALA A 205 7.27 10.28 18.22
N SER A 206 7.04 11.51 18.68
CA SER A 206 5.91 12.33 18.23
C SER A 206 6.02 12.67 16.73
N GLY A 207 7.23 12.99 16.26
CA GLY A 207 7.50 13.28 14.85
C GLY A 207 7.23 12.07 13.96
N LEU A 208 7.64 10.87 14.39
CA LEU A 208 7.31 9.62 13.70
C LEU A 208 5.81 9.33 13.72
N GLY A 209 5.10 9.58 14.82
CA GLY A 209 3.64 9.44 14.87
C GLY A 209 2.94 10.33 13.84
N ILE A 210 3.36 11.60 13.75
CA ILE A 210 2.85 12.55 12.76
C ILE A 210 3.19 12.10 11.33
N ALA A 211 4.38 11.55 11.09
CA ALA A 211 4.77 11.02 9.79
C ALA A 211 3.83 9.91 9.30
N HIS A 212 3.46 8.97 10.17
CA HIS A 212 2.53 7.89 9.83
C HIS A 212 1.09 8.41 9.60
N LEU A 213 0.67 9.45 10.33
CA LEU A 213 -0.60 10.15 10.04
C LEU A 213 -0.55 10.82 8.66
N ALA A 214 0.52 11.57 8.37
CA ALA A 214 0.71 12.24 7.09
C ALA A 214 0.74 11.25 5.92
N LEU A 215 1.31 10.06 6.11
CA LEU A 215 1.30 8.98 5.11
C LEU A 215 -0.12 8.56 4.73
N GLY A 216 -1.04 8.48 5.69
CA GLY A 216 -2.45 8.21 5.42
C GLY A 216 -3.12 9.29 4.58
N PHE A 217 -2.88 10.56 4.92
CA PHE A 217 -3.41 11.68 4.15
C PHE A 217 -2.79 11.79 2.76
N LEU A 218 -1.51 11.44 2.60
CA LEU A 218 -0.85 11.34 1.30
C LEU A 218 -1.57 10.33 0.41
N VAL A 219 -1.87 9.13 0.93
CA VAL A 219 -2.60 8.11 0.18
C VAL A 219 -4.01 8.59 -0.17
N MET A 220 -4.72 9.22 0.76
CA MET A 220 -6.02 9.82 0.49
C MET A 220 -5.95 10.87 -0.64
N ALA A 221 -4.94 11.73 -0.62
CA ALA A 221 -4.71 12.74 -1.65
C ALA A 221 -4.38 12.11 -3.01
N LEU A 222 -3.56 11.07 -3.04
CA LEU A 222 -3.23 10.32 -4.27
C LEU A 222 -4.47 9.63 -4.85
N VAL A 223 -5.29 8.99 -4.02
CA VAL A 223 -6.54 8.38 -4.48
C VAL A 223 -7.48 9.45 -5.04
N THR A 224 -7.61 10.58 -4.36
CA THR A 224 -8.49 11.69 -4.81
C THR A 224 -8.02 12.31 -6.12
N SER A 225 -6.71 12.50 -6.29
CA SER A 225 -6.15 13.25 -7.42
C SER A 225 -5.82 12.39 -8.64
N LEU A 226 -5.28 11.19 -8.44
CA LEU A 226 -4.78 10.32 -9.50
C LEU A 226 -5.63 9.07 -9.71
N GLY A 227 -6.61 8.84 -8.84
CA GLY A 227 -7.31 7.57 -8.82
C GLY A 227 -8.40 7.37 -9.87
N GLY A 228 -8.97 8.42 -10.45
CA GLY A 228 -10.10 8.32 -11.39
C GLY A 228 -9.86 7.43 -12.64
N PRO A 229 -8.68 7.44 -13.29
CA PRO A 229 -8.44 6.65 -14.49
C PRO A 229 -8.40 5.12 -14.28
N THR A 230 -7.92 4.65 -13.12
CA THR A 230 -7.65 3.22 -12.89
C THR A 230 -8.12 2.66 -11.55
N GLY A 231 -8.44 3.52 -10.58
CA GLY A 231 -8.36 3.19 -9.16
C GLY A 231 -6.89 2.88 -8.81
N PRO A 232 -6.17 3.76 -8.11
CA PRO A 232 -4.71 3.65 -8.08
C PRO A 232 -4.33 2.45 -7.22
N ALA A 233 -3.65 1.46 -7.82
CA ALA A 233 -3.22 0.26 -7.12
C ALA A 233 -2.08 0.62 -6.17
N LEU A 234 -1.02 1.23 -6.71
CA LEU A 234 0.21 1.66 -6.03
C LEU A 234 0.96 0.55 -5.26
N ASN A 235 0.42 -0.66 -5.27
CA ASN A 235 0.80 -1.75 -4.39
C ASN A 235 0.46 -3.09 -5.07
N PRO A 236 1.48 -3.88 -5.46
CA PRO A 236 1.27 -5.17 -6.11
C PRO A 236 0.45 -6.17 -5.28
N ALA A 237 0.62 -6.22 -3.95
CA ALA A 237 -0.13 -7.15 -3.10
C ALA A 237 -1.61 -6.78 -3.03
N ARG A 238 -1.91 -5.47 -3.00
CA ARG A 238 -3.28 -4.94 -2.95
C ARG A 238 -4.08 -5.18 -4.23
N ASP A 239 -3.41 -5.39 -5.35
CA ASP A 239 -4.08 -5.79 -6.60
C ASP A 239 -4.05 -7.31 -6.79
N LEU A 240 -2.84 -7.91 -6.83
CA LEU A 240 -2.65 -9.30 -7.25
C LEU A 240 -3.31 -10.29 -6.28
N GLY A 241 -3.20 -10.07 -4.97
CA GLY A 241 -3.78 -10.98 -3.97
C GLY A 241 -5.31 -11.08 -4.12
N PRO A 242 -6.05 -9.97 -3.98
CA PRO A 242 -7.48 -9.95 -4.24
C PRO A 242 -7.87 -10.43 -5.65
N ARG A 243 -7.10 -10.09 -6.71
CA ARG A 243 -7.36 -10.55 -8.08
C ARG A 243 -7.28 -12.08 -8.22
N LEU A 244 -6.30 -12.70 -7.57
CA LEU A 244 -6.21 -14.16 -7.46
C LEU A 244 -7.44 -14.73 -6.77
N LEU A 245 -7.85 -14.15 -5.64
CA LEU A 245 -9.04 -14.59 -4.94
C LEU A 245 -10.31 -14.47 -5.81
N HIS A 246 -10.48 -13.36 -6.53
CA HIS A 246 -11.57 -13.19 -7.49
C HIS A 246 -11.58 -14.28 -8.58
N ALA A 247 -10.41 -14.69 -9.05
CA ALA A 247 -10.31 -15.75 -10.06
C ALA A 247 -10.78 -17.11 -9.53
N PHE A 248 -10.52 -17.43 -8.25
CA PHE A 248 -10.88 -18.70 -7.64
C PHE A 248 -12.31 -18.75 -7.08
N LEU A 249 -12.85 -17.63 -6.63
CA LEU A 249 -14.19 -17.62 -6.04
C LEU A 249 -15.28 -17.88 -7.10
N PRO A 250 -16.22 -18.82 -6.84
CA PRO A 250 -17.26 -19.16 -7.81
C PRO A 250 -18.39 -18.12 -7.85
N LYS A 251 -19.21 -18.19 -8.90
CA LYS A 251 -20.44 -17.38 -9.03
C LYS A 251 -21.42 -17.59 -7.87
N SER A 252 -21.44 -18.77 -7.26
CA SER A 252 -22.24 -19.02 -6.04
C SER A 252 -21.81 -18.15 -4.85
N VAL A 253 -20.62 -17.56 -4.87
CA VAL A 253 -20.15 -16.60 -3.85
C VAL A 253 -20.30 -15.16 -4.33
N LEU A 254 -19.93 -14.86 -5.58
CA LEU A 254 -19.83 -13.48 -6.10
C LEU A 254 -21.02 -13.02 -6.94
N GLY A 255 -22.00 -13.89 -7.18
CA GLY A 255 -23.17 -13.63 -8.03
C GLY A 255 -22.98 -14.09 -9.47
N GLU A 256 -24.11 -14.26 -10.17
CA GLU A 256 -24.15 -14.74 -11.56
C GLU A 256 -23.45 -13.81 -12.55
N HIS A 257 -23.38 -12.53 -12.20
CA HIS A 257 -22.76 -11.46 -12.97
C HIS A 257 -21.25 -11.32 -12.73
N LYS A 258 -20.62 -12.22 -11.97
CA LYS A 258 -19.16 -12.27 -11.87
C LYS A 258 -18.53 -12.41 -13.26
N GLY A 259 -17.70 -11.44 -13.63
CA GLY A 259 -16.93 -11.42 -14.89
C GLY A 259 -15.58 -12.13 -14.82
N ASP A 260 -14.75 -11.88 -15.84
CA ASP A 260 -13.34 -12.28 -15.83
C ASP A 260 -12.53 -11.43 -14.83
N SER A 261 -11.27 -11.82 -14.59
CA SER A 261 -10.39 -11.11 -13.64
C SER A 261 -9.46 -10.11 -14.35
N LYS A 262 -9.75 -9.75 -15.60
CA LYS A 262 -8.94 -8.87 -16.46
C LYS A 262 -7.42 -9.14 -16.41
N TRP A 263 -7.03 -10.41 -16.57
CA TRP A 263 -5.62 -10.83 -16.50
C TRP A 263 -4.71 -10.10 -17.48
N TRP A 264 -5.23 -9.66 -18.63
CA TRP A 264 -4.51 -8.86 -19.61
C TRP A 264 -3.94 -7.54 -19.04
N TYR A 265 -4.56 -7.00 -17.99
CA TYR A 265 -4.15 -5.75 -17.33
C TYR A 265 -3.32 -5.98 -16.06
N SER A 266 -3.36 -7.19 -15.48
CA SER A 266 -2.83 -7.50 -14.13
C SER A 266 -1.34 -7.21 -13.91
N TRP A 267 -0.55 -7.13 -14.96
CA TRP A 267 0.88 -6.82 -14.86
C TRP A 267 1.15 -5.33 -14.62
N VAL A 268 0.25 -4.44 -15.04
CA VAL A 268 0.39 -2.98 -14.88
C VAL A 268 0.50 -2.57 -13.40
N PRO A 269 -0.46 -2.94 -12.51
CA PRO A 269 -0.39 -2.60 -11.09
C PRO A 269 0.71 -3.34 -10.32
N VAL A 270 1.49 -4.19 -10.99
CA VAL A 270 2.66 -4.87 -10.41
C VAL A 270 3.95 -4.18 -10.86
N VAL A 271 4.16 -4.10 -12.17
CA VAL A 271 5.42 -3.61 -12.76
C VAL A 271 5.58 -2.11 -12.59
N ALA A 272 4.53 -1.32 -12.82
CA ALA A 272 4.64 0.14 -12.73
C ALA A 272 4.97 0.61 -11.29
N PRO A 273 4.31 0.11 -10.23
CA PRO A 273 4.70 0.46 -8.86
C PRO A 273 6.10 0.00 -8.49
N ILE A 274 6.56 -1.18 -8.94
CA ILE A 274 7.93 -1.66 -8.66
C ILE A 274 8.95 -0.73 -9.32
N ALA A 275 8.77 -0.38 -10.60
CA ALA A 275 9.66 0.53 -11.31
C ALA A 275 9.71 1.90 -10.63
N ALA A 276 8.56 2.41 -10.21
CA ALA A 276 8.45 3.67 -9.49
C ALA A 276 9.12 3.63 -8.11
N ALA A 277 8.98 2.53 -7.36
CA ALA A 277 9.65 2.36 -6.08
C ALA A 277 11.17 2.34 -6.23
N ILE A 278 11.70 1.62 -7.22
CA ILE A 278 13.14 1.59 -7.51
C ILE A 278 13.64 3.01 -7.76
N ALA A 279 12.96 3.76 -8.65
CA ALA A 279 13.35 5.13 -8.97
C ALA A 279 13.24 6.08 -7.76
N ALA A 280 12.10 6.06 -7.05
CA ALA A 280 11.84 6.92 -5.91
C ALA A 280 12.83 6.69 -4.77
N VAL A 281 13.08 5.43 -4.40
CA VAL A 281 14.02 5.09 -3.32
C VAL A 281 15.45 5.42 -3.73
N ALA A 282 15.86 5.13 -4.97
CA ALA A 282 17.21 5.45 -5.45
C ALA A 282 17.47 6.97 -5.46
N ILE A 283 16.52 7.76 -5.95
CA ILE A 283 16.62 9.23 -5.96
C ILE A 283 16.63 9.77 -4.53
N PHE A 284 15.73 9.29 -3.67
CA PHE A 284 15.71 9.72 -2.27
C PHE A 284 17.04 9.42 -1.57
N LYS A 285 17.59 8.21 -1.77
CA LYS A 285 18.89 7.82 -1.23
C LYS A 285 19.97 8.77 -1.72
N PHE A 286 20.08 9.00 -3.03
CA PHE A 286 21.08 9.91 -3.59
C PHE A 286 21.02 11.33 -3.02
N LEU A 287 19.81 11.84 -2.72
CA LEU A 287 19.63 13.20 -2.22
C LEU A 287 19.83 13.34 -0.71
N TYR A 288 19.49 12.32 0.08
CA TYR A 288 19.33 12.46 1.54
C TYR A 288 20.06 11.43 2.42
N LEU A 289 20.62 10.34 1.85
CA LEU A 289 21.25 9.26 2.61
C LEU A 289 22.70 9.00 2.16
#